data_AF-A0A669KAV5-F1
#
_entry.id   AF-A0A669KAV5-F1
#
_cell.length_a   1.000
_cell.length_b   1.000
_cell.length_c   1.000
_cell.angle_alpha   90.00
_cell.angle_beta   90.00
_cell.angle_gamma   90.00
#
_symmetry.space_group_name_H-M   'P 1'
#
loop_
_entity.id
_entity.type
_entity.pdbx_description
1 polymer ?
#
loop_
_entity_poly.entity_id
_entity_poly.type
_entity_poly.pdbx_seq_one_letter_code
_entity_poly.pdbx_strand_id
1 'polypeptide(L)'
;MGLGPVFLLLAGIFPFAPPGAAAEPHSLRYNLTVLSWDGSVQSGFLAEVHLDGQPFLRYDRQKCRAKPQGQWAEDVLGNKT
;
A
#
# COMPACT_ATOMS: atom_id res chain seq x y z
N MET A 1 -5.88 -62.93 -2.60
CA MET A 1 -5.55 -62.45 -1.24
C MET A 1 -4.69 -61.20 -1.41
N GLY A 2 -5.30 -60.02 -1.48
CA GLY A 2 -4.58 -58.75 -1.63
C GLY A 2 -4.67 -57.97 -0.33
N LEU A 3 -3.59 -57.95 0.45
CA LEU A 3 -3.49 -57.16 1.68
C LEU A 3 -2.83 -55.83 1.33
N GLY A 4 -3.63 -54.76 1.27
CA GLY A 4 -3.14 -53.40 1.11
C GLY A 4 -2.45 -52.88 2.38
N PRO A 5 -1.48 -51.96 2.26
CA PRO A 5 -0.80 -51.39 3.42
C PRO A 5 -1.70 -50.34 4.08
N VAL A 6 -2.17 -50.65 5.29
CA VAL A 6 -2.82 -49.69 6.19
C VAL A 6 -1.73 -48.74 6.71
N PHE A 7 -1.61 -47.56 6.11
CA PHE A 7 -0.85 -46.46 6.69
C PHE A 7 -1.71 -45.78 7.76
N LEU A 8 -1.54 -46.18 9.02
CA LEU A 8 -1.99 -45.40 10.16
C LEU A 8 -0.85 -44.49 10.60
N LEU A 9 -0.85 -43.23 10.15
CA LEU A 9 -0.06 -42.17 10.77
C LEU A 9 -1.04 -41.16 11.37
N LEU A 10 -1.25 -41.24 12.68
CA LEU A 10 -1.97 -40.22 13.44
C LEU A 10 -1.14 -38.92 13.39
N ALA A 11 -1.52 -37.99 12.52
CA ALA A 11 -1.07 -36.61 12.62
C ALA A 11 -1.77 -35.98 13.83
N GLY A 12 -1.02 -35.72 14.89
CA GLY A 12 -1.51 -35.00 16.05
C GLY A 12 -2.05 -33.63 15.63
N ILE A 13 -3.35 -33.41 15.85
CA ILE A 13 -3.98 -32.10 15.70
C ILE A 13 -3.48 -31.25 16.87
N PHE A 14 -2.41 -30.49 16.67
CA PHE A 14 -2.19 -29.30 17.48
C PHE A 14 -3.29 -28.31 17.12
N PRO A 15 -4.13 -27.84 18.06
CA PRO A 15 -4.94 -26.67 17.81
C PRO A 15 -3.96 -25.49 17.79
N PHE A 16 -3.39 -25.20 16.61
CA PHE A 16 -2.82 -23.91 16.37
C PHE A 16 -4.01 -22.95 16.35
N ALA A 17 -4.33 -22.37 17.51
CA ALA A 17 -5.24 -21.24 17.55
C ALA A 17 -4.66 -20.20 16.58
N PRO A 18 -5.41 -19.73 15.56
CA PRO A 18 -4.91 -18.68 14.69
C PRO A 18 -4.56 -17.50 15.59
N PRO A 19 -3.35 -16.92 15.48
CA PRO A 19 -3.03 -15.69 16.18
C PRO A 19 -4.17 -14.73 15.86
N GLY A 20 -4.87 -14.24 16.90
CA GLY A 20 -5.92 -13.24 16.71
C GLY A 20 -5.35 -12.15 15.83
N ALA A 21 -5.97 -11.94 14.66
CA ALA A 21 -5.39 -11.21 13.53
C ALA A 21 -4.80 -9.89 14.04
N ALA A 22 -3.48 -9.86 14.25
CA ALA A 22 -2.79 -8.63 14.50
C ALA A 22 -2.99 -7.82 13.23
N ALA A 23 -3.70 -6.69 13.32
CA ALA A 23 -3.86 -5.82 12.19
C ALA A 23 -2.46 -5.41 11.73
N GLU A 24 -2.11 -5.76 10.49
CA GLU A 24 -0.85 -5.33 9.90
C GLU A 24 -0.82 -3.79 9.90
N PRO A 25 0.30 -3.18 10.34
CA PRO A 25 0.40 -1.73 10.38
C PRO A 25 0.43 -1.16 8.95
N HIS A 26 -0.49 -0.26 8.65
CA HIS A 26 -0.51 0.50 7.40
C HIS A 26 0.33 1.77 7.51
N SER A 27 0.94 2.21 6.41
CA SER A 27 1.77 3.41 6.37
C SER A 27 1.32 4.40 5.29
N LEU A 28 1.20 5.67 5.68
CA LEU A 28 0.99 6.79 4.78
C LEU A 28 2.25 7.64 4.71
N ARG A 29 2.85 7.76 3.52
CA ARG A 29 4.13 8.46 3.31
C ARG A 29 3.94 9.66 2.41
N TYR A 30 4.52 10.79 2.80
CA TYR A 30 4.50 12.05 2.05
C TYR A 30 5.92 12.39 1.61
N ASN A 31 6.13 12.44 0.30
CA ASN A 31 7.39 12.87 -0.29
C ASN A 31 7.20 14.27 -0.85
N LEU A 32 8.02 15.22 -0.39
CA LEU A 32 8.05 16.58 -0.90
C LEU A 32 9.38 16.80 -1.62
N THR A 33 9.31 17.18 -2.90
CA THR A 33 10.48 17.52 -3.69
C THR A 33 10.40 18.97 -4.13
N VAL A 34 11.46 19.72 -3.83
CA VAL A 34 11.62 21.10 -4.27
C VAL A 34 12.86 21.18 -5.13
N LEU A 35 12.77 21.89 -6.25
CA LEU A 35 13.89 22.08 -7.15
C LEU A 35 14.68 23.33 -6.73
N SER A 36 16.00 23.21 -6.71
CA SER A 36 16.92 24.35 -6.52
C SER A 36 17.81 24.48 -7.74
N TRP A 37 17.99 25.71 -8.22
CA TRP A 37 18.87 26.04 -9.33
C TRP A 37 19.57 27.37 -9.04
N ASP A 38 20.88 27.41 -9.27
CA ASP A 38 21.70 28.62 -9.13
C ASP A 38 21.56 29.29 -7.74
N GLY A 39 21.56 28.49 -6.68
CA GLY A 39 21.44 28.99 -5.30
C GLY A 39 20.04 29.47 -4.91
N SER A 40 19.05 29.37 -5.80
CA SER A 40 17.66 29.73 -5.52
C SER A 40 16.73 28.52 -5.55
N VAL A 41 15.81 28.47 -4.60
CA VAL A 41 14.76 27.46 -4.55
C VAL A 41 13.61 27.90 -5.45
N GLN A 42 13.20 27.02 -6.37
CA GLN A 42 12.04 27.29 -7.21
C GLN A 42 10.77 27.32 -6.37
N SER A 43 9.86 28.25 -6.70
CA SER A 43 8.55 28.35 -6.03
C SER A 43 7.62 27.15 -6.28
N GLY A 44 8.02 26.22 -7.15
CA GLY A 44 7.31 24.99 -7.43
C GLY A 44 7.78 23.84 -6.56
N PHE A 45 6.84 22.99 -6.15
CA PHE A 45 7.15 21.72 -5.50
C PHE A 45 6.32 20.59 -6.13
N LEU A 46 6.86 19.39 -6.03
CA LEU A 46 6.16 18.14 -6.28
C LEU A 46 5.83 17.52 -4.93
N ALA A 47 4.59 17.06 -4.74
CA ALA A 47 4.23 16.27 -3.58
C ALA A 47 3.62 14.94 -4.02
N GLU A 48 4.07 13.85 -3.41
CA GLU A 48 3.61 12.50 -3.67
C GLU A 48 3.19 11.83 -2.36
N VAL A 49 2.04 11.17 -2.37
CA VAL A 49 1.50 10.45 -1.22
C VAL A 49 1.42 8.99 -1.57
N HIS A 50 1.91 8.12 -0.68
CA HIS A 50 1.88 6.69 -0.85
C HIS A 50 1.18 6.01 0.32
N LEU A 51 0.25 5.11 0.04
CA LEU A 51 -0.37 4.22 1.03
C LEU A 51 0.24 2.84 0.86
N ASP A 52 0.90 2.33 1.90
CA ASP A 52 1.59 1.02 1.88
C ASP A 52 2.60 0.86 0.72
N GLY A 53 3.22 1.98 0.34
CA GLY A 53 4.14 2.05 -0.79
C GLY A 53 3.48 2.18 -2.16
N GLN A 54 2.15 2.08 -2.26
CA GLN A 54 1.42 2.34 -3.50
C GLN A 54 1.12 3.84 -3.68
N PRO A 55 1.34 4.43 -4.86
CA PRO A 55 1.01 5.83 -5.13
C PRO A 55 -0.49 6.08 -4.97
N PHE A 56 -0.84 7.08 -4.15
CA PHE A 56 -2.23 7.46 -3.86
C PHE A 56 -2.57 8.83 -4.46
N LEU A 57 -1.74 9.85 -4.20
CA LEU A 57 -1.94 11.21 -4.68
C LEU A 57 -0.65 11.78 -5.24
N ARG A 58 -0.77 12.58 -6.29
CA ARG A 58 0.34 13.35 -6.86
C ARG A 58 -0.10 14.80 -7.11
N TYR A 59 0.61 15.73 -6.51
CA TYR A 59 0.48 17.16 -6.79
C TYR A 59 1.66 17.60 -7.66
N ASP A 60 1.35 18.21 -8.79
CA ASP A 60 2.32 18.84 -9.67
C ASP A 60 1.94 20.32 -9.85
N ARG A 61 2.92 21.21 -9.69
CA ARG A 61 2.78 22.65 -9.93
C ARG A 61 2.15 22.96 -11.28
N GLN A 62 2.46 22.20 -12.34
CA GLN A 62 1.88 22.44 -13.67
C GLN A 62 0.36 22.28 -13.69
N LYS A 63 -0.17 21.40 -12.83
CA LYS A 63 -1.59 21.06 -12.78
C LYS A 63 -2.32 21.78 -11.64
N CYS A 64 -1.59 22.43 -10.72
CA CYS A 64 -2.07 23.15 -9.53
C CYS A 64 -3.16 22.39 -8.73
N ARG A 65 -3.17 21.05 -8.81
CA ARG A 65 -4.18 20.19 -8.18
C ARG A 65 -3.55 18.84 -7.86
N ALA A 66 -3.92 18.30 -6.71
CA ALA A 66 -3.60 16.93 -6.35
C ALA A 66 -4.49 15.99 -7.18
N LYS A 67 -3.87 15.01 -7.82
CA LYS A 67 -4.56 14.01 -8.64
C LYS A 67 -4.43 12.63 -7.99
N PRO A 68 -5.54 11.87 -7.89
CA PRO A 68 -5.47 10.45 -7.53
C PRO A 68 -4.55 9.70 -8.49
N GLN A 69 -3.90 8.66 -8.01
CA GLN A 69 -3.00 7.81 -8.80
C GLN A 69 -3.59 6.41 -8.95
N GLY A 70 -4.16 6.15 -10.14
CA GLY A 70 -4.79 4.87 -10.47
C GLY A 70 -6.25 4.76 -10.05
N GLN A 71 -6.95 3.78 -10.62
CA GLN A 71 -8.40 3.63 -10.48
C GLN A 71 -8.85 3.52 -9.02
N TRP A 72 -8.13 2.75 -8.19
CA TRP A 72 -8.49 2.58 -6.78
C TRP A 72 -8.47 3.91 -5.99
N ALA A 73 -7.49 4.78 -6.27
CA ALA A 73 -7.40 6.08 -5.62
C ALA A 73 -8.50 7.02 -6.15
N GLU A 74 -8.83 6.92 -7.43
CA GLU A 74 -9.96 7.63 -8.05
C GLU A 74 -11.29 7.16 -7.45
N ASP A 75 -11.50 5.87 -7.22
CA ASP A 75 -12.73 5.35 -6.62
C ASP A 75 -12.88 5.82 -5.17
N VAL A 76 -11.77 5.92 -4.42
CA VAL A 76 -11.75 6.42 -3.04
C VAL A 76 -12.01 7.92 -2.96
N LEU A 77 -11.48 8.71 -3.91
CA LEU A 77 -11.51 10.18 -3.84
C LEU A 77 -12.58 10.82 -4.74
N GLY A 78 -13.01 10.13 -5.80
CA GLY A 78 -13.94 10.60 -6.82
C GLY A 78 -15.39 10.69 -6.33
N ASN A 79 -15.71 10.06 -5.19
CA ASN A 79 -17.00 10.17 -4.52
C ASN A 79 -17.15 11.46 -3.68
N LYS A 80 -16.09 12.27 -3.55
CA LYS A 80 -16.06 13.47 -2.71
C LYS A 80 -16.12 14.72 -3.59
N THR A 81 -17.27 14.91 -4.23
CA THR A 81 -17.62 16.16 -4.96
C THR A 81 -18.60 16.97 -4.13
#